data_AF-A0A920J936-F1
#
_entry.id   AF-A0A920J936-F1
#
_cell.length_a   1.000
_cell.length_b   1.000
_cell.length_c   1.000
_cell.angle_alpha   90.00
_cell.angle_beta   90.00
_cell.angle_gamma   90.00
#
_symmetry.space_group_name_H-M   'P 1'
#
loop_
_entity.id
_entity.type
_entity.pdbx_description
1 polymer ?
#
loop_
_entity_poly.entity_id
_entity_poly.type
_entity_poly.pdbx_seq_one_letter_code
_entity_poly.pdbx_strand_id
1 'polypeptide(L)'
;MTKNLIEFCFKENPSQKEIRKINGLNGLLFNDIKCLNIKRFINNFEATSYTNKLSHPEPLTRYIEKRELKELGSWDVFIPVPVNEIERRRQIKRRKIIIDGIEFLMNHRQKKDGDYNSIKLSDNNKVADTYIGKVGIDSDKLISIENNQTQKRYNPKALYFYGRKPLLVLHLLDAINIPEDDSKEQICEKYLEKLSDDSCITAWTILLPESRITEKEEEYRVNHIWQREYANDELRNSEEEINDDIDI
;
A
#
# COMPACT_ATOMS: atom_id res chain seq x y z
N MET A 1 -2.97 8.97 9.06
CA MET A 1 -3.61 9.16 7.73
C MET A 1 -4.31 7.91 7.20
N THR A 2 -3.66 6.74 7.13
CA THR A 2 -4.32 5.47 6.72
C THR A 2 -5.59 5.17 7.51
N LYS A 3 -5.53 5.29 8.85
CA LYS A 3 -6.66 5.08 9.75
C LYS A 3 -7.89 5.91 9.34
N ASN A 4 -7.69 7.21 9.07
CA ASN A 4 -8.76 8.11 8.66
C ASN A 4 -9.43 7.69 7.35
N LEU A 5 -8.65 7.17 6.37
CA LEU A 5 -9.24 6.66 5.12
C LEU A 5 -10.04 5.38 5.38
N ILE A 6 -9.56 4.49 6.23
CA ILE A 6 -10.26 3.24 6.58
C ILE A 6 -11.57 3.56 7.33
N GLU A 7 -11.53 4.45 8.32
CA GLU A 7 -12.72 4.94 9.03
C GLU A 7 -13.72 5.59 8.08
N PHE A 8 -13.24 6.40 7.13
CA PHE A 8 -14.09 6.96 6.07
C PHE A 8 -14.73 5.87 5.22
N CYS A 9 -13.98 4.83 4.85
CA CYS A 9 -14.51 3.71 4.08
C CYS A 9 -15.64 3.01 4.83
N PHE A 10 -15.50 2.75 6.14
CA PHE A 10 -16.56 2.19 6.96
C PHE A 10 -17.78 3.11 7.07
N LYS A 11 -17.57 4.43 7.14
CA LYS A 11 -18.67 5.40 7.17
C LYS A 11 -19.50 5.37 5.88
N GLU A 12 -18.87 5.33 4.71
CA GLU A 12 -19.60 5.29 3.42
C GLU A 12 -20.14 3.89 3.09
N ASN A 13 -19.53 2.83 3.64
CA ASN A 13 -19.91 1.44 3.40
C ASN A 13 -20.15 0.70 4.75
N PRO A 14 -21.17 1.09 5.53
CA PRO A 14 -21.37 0.59 6.90
C PRO A 14 -21.67 -0.91 6.98
N SER A 15 -22.12 -1.53 5.87
CA SER A 15 -22.37 -2.97 5.76
C SER A 15 -21.10 -3.79 5.51
N GLN A 16 -19.98 -3.18 5.13
CA GLN A 16 -18.73 -3.87 4.79
C GLN A 16 -17.82 -3.98 6.02
N LYS A 17 -18.23 -4.81 7.00
CA LYS A 17 -17.48 -5.05 8.25
C LYS A 17 -16.89 -6.44 8.39
N GLU A 18 -17.22 -7.34 7.46
CA GLU A 18 -16.81 -8.74 7.51
C GLU A 18 -15.68 -9.02 6.54
N ILE A 19 -14.59 -9.60 7.04
CA ILE A 19 -13.49 -10.08 6.20
C ILE A 19 -14.01 -11.25 5.35
N ARG A 20 -13.95 -11.10 4.03
CA ARG A 20 -14.45 -12.09 3.07
C ARG A 20 -13.37 -12.51 2.10
N LYS A 21 -13.59 -13.67 1.49
CA LYS A 21 -12.74 -14.16 0.40
C LYS A 21 -13.24 -13.58 -0.93
N ILE A 22 -12.45 -12.70 -1.54
CA ILE A 22 -12.71 -12.02 -2.80
C ILE A 22 -11.70 -12.51 -3.83
N ASN A 23 -12.17 -13.28 -4.82
CA ASN A 23 -11.33 -13.81 -5.91
C ASN A 23 -10.05 -14.51 -5.44
N GLY A 24 -10.13 -15.22 -4.32
CA GLY A 24 -9.02 -15.98 -3.74
C GLY A 24 -8.27 -15.28 -2.59
N LEU A 25 -8.49 -13.97 -2.40
CA LEU A 25 -7.82 -13.16 -1.38
C LEU A 25 -8.78 -12.83 -0.24
N ASN A 26 -8.30 -12.89 1.00
CA ASN A 26 -9.10 -12.48 2.15
C ASN A 26 -8.91 -10.98 2.41
N GLY A 27 -10.00 -10.27 2.69
CA GLY A 27 -9.93 -8.86 3.05
C GLY A 27 -11.28 -8.17 3.08
N LEU A 28 -11.24 -6.84 3.15
CA LEU A 28 -12.39 -5.95 3.08
C LEU A 28 -12.33 -5.15 1.78
N LEU A 29 -13.43 -5.11 1.04
CA LEU A 29 -13.58 -4.32 -0.18
C LEU A 29 -14.68 -3.29 0.04
N PHE A 30 -14.29 -2.03 -0.06
CA PHE A 30 -15.17 -0.87 0.00
C PHE A 30 -15.36 -0.35 -1.41
N ASN A 31 -16.60 -0.23 -1.84
CA ASN A 31 -16.90 0.21 -3.18
C ASN A 31 -17.24 1.71 -3.17
N ASP A 32 -17.03 2.33 -4.33
CA ASP A 32 -17.54 3.67 -4.63
C ASP A 32 -17.08 4.78 -3.67
N ILE A 33 -15.83 4.69 -3.24
CA ILE A 33 -15.15 5.74 -2.48
C ILE A 33 -14.85 6.92 -3.40
N LYS A 34 -15.30 8.11 -3.00
CA LYS A 34 -15.12 9.36 -3.76
C LYS A 34 -13.63 9.68 -3.96
N CYS A 35 -13.25 10.02 -5.20
CA CYS A 35 -11.89 10.38 -5.59
C CYS A 35 -11.23 11.42 -4.68
N LEU A 36 -12.00 12.40 -4.19
CA LEU A 36 -11.51 13.42 -3.24
C LEU A 36 -10.79 12.81 -2.02
N ASN A 37 -11.32 11.72 -1.45
CA ASN A 37 -10.72 11.08 -0.28
C ASN A 37 -9.47 10.29 -0.63
N ILE A 38 -9.42 9.72 -1.84
CA ILE A 38 -8.23 9.05 -2.38
C ILE A 38 -7.10 10.05 -2.60
N LYS A 39 -7.38 11.19 -3.24
CA LYS A 39 -6.40 12.27 -3.43
C LYS A 39 -5.90 12.82 -2.10
N ARG A 40 -6.81 13.05 -1.14
CA ARG A 40 -6.44 13.47 0.22
C ARG A 40 -5.54 12.45 0.91
N PHE A 41 -5.82 11.16 0.77
CA PHE A 41 -4.95 10.13 1.32
C PHE A 41 -3.57 10.16 0.66
N ILE A 42 -3.48 10.17 -0.67
CA ILE A 42 -2.22 10.16 -1.42
C ILE A 42 -1.36 11.38 -1.10
N ASN A 43 -1.96 12.58 -1.07
CA ASN A 43 -1.22 13.83 -0.82
C ASN A 43 -0.67 13.94 0.60
N ASN A 44 -1.32 13.29 1.56
CA ASN A 44 -0.90 13.32 2.96
C ASN A 44 -0.30 11.98 3.41
N PHE A 45 0.02 11.09 2.47
CA PHE A 45 0.63 9.82 2.83
C PHE A 45 2.11 10.05 3.13
N GLU A 46 2.47 9.93 4.40
CA GLU A 46 3.85 9.98 4.86
C GLU A 46 4.41 8.56 4.90
N ALA A 47 5.39 8.29 4.05
CA ALA A 47 6.10 7.02 4.07
C ALA A 47 7.06 7.00 5.27
N THR A 48 7.02 5.92 6.06
CA THR A 48 7.92 5.69 7.21
C THR A 48 9.39 5.47 6.78
N SER A 49 9.67 5.39 5.48
CA SER A 49 10.99 5.08 4.92
C SER A 49 11.44 6.23 4.02
N TYR A 50 12.48 6.94 4.44
CA TYR A 50 13.05 8.13 3.78
C TYR A 50 13.88 7.75 2.55
N THR A 51 13.24 7.32 1.47
CA THR A 51 13.89 7.39 0.15
C THR A 51 13.29 8.56 -0.62
N ASN A 52 14.12 9.56 -0.93
CA ASN A 52 13.78 10.84 -1.57
C ASN A 52 13.04 10.73 -2.93
N LYS A 53 12.86 9.51 -3.45
CA LYS A 53 12.20 9.23 -4.74
C LYS A 53 10.68 9.03 -4.63
N LEU A 54 10.14 8.84 -3.43
CA LEU A 54 8.70 8.56 -3.22
C LEU A 54 7.91 9.72 -2.59
N SER A 55 8.57 10.83 -2.26
CA SER A 55 7.97 11.95 -1.51
C SER A 55 7.07 12.89 -2.32
N HIS A 56 6.90 12.67 -3.63
CA HIS A 56 6.26 13.64 -4.51
C HIS A 56 4.94 13.07 -5.07
N PRO A 57 3.79 13.29 -4.40
CA PRO A 57 2.50 12.79 -4.85
C PRO A 57 1.97 13.51 -6.10
N GLU A 58 2.58 14.62 -6.50
CA GLU A 58 2.06 15.51 -7.55
C GLU A 58 1.86 14.83 -8.92
N PRO A 59 2.79 14.04 -9.48
CA PRO A 59 2.58 13.43 -10.80
C PRO A 59 1.37 12.49 -10.81
N LEU A 60 1.24 11.70 -9.74
CA LEU A 60 0.11 10.80 -9.55
C LEU A 60 -1.19 11.58 -9.33
N THR A 61 -1.17 12.65 -8.54
CA THR A 61 -2.35 13.47 -8.27
C THR A 61 -2.82 14.20 -9.52
N ARG A 62 -1.92 14.79 -10.30
CA ARG A 62 -2.23 15.39 -11.62
C ARG A 62 -2.80 14.36 -12.58
N TYR A 63 -2.25 13.15 -12.58
CA TYR A 63 -2.79 12.05 -13.39
C TYR A 63 -4.23 11.71 -13.00
N ILE A 64 -4.49 11.63 -11.69
CA ILE A 64 -5.84 11.35 -11.16
C ILE A 64 -6.81 12.47 -11.55
N GLU A 65 -6.42 13.73 -11.36
CA GLU A 65 -7.25 14.91 -11.66
C GLU A 65 -7.66 14.98 -13.14
N LYS A 66 -6.72 14.74 -14.06
CA LYS A 66 -7.00 14.74 -15.51
C LYS A 66 -8.05 13.69 -15.90
N ARG A 67 -8.15 12.59 -15.17
CA ARG A 67 -9.06 11.46 -15.45
C ARG A 67 -10.28 11.41 -14.52
N GLU A 68 -10.35 12.24 -13.48
CA GLU A 68 -11.38 12.18 -12.43
C GLU A 68 -12.80 12.24 -12.98
N LEU A 69 -13.10 13.20 -13.85
CA LEU A 69 -14.45 13.40 -14.38
C LEU A 69 -14.95 12.25 -15.28
N LYS A 70 -14.04 11.43 -15.84
CA LYS A 70 -14.38 10.43 -16.86
C LYS A 70 -14.18 9.00 -16.39
N GLU A 71 -13.11 8.72 -15.66
CA GLU A 71 -12.63 7.37 -15.40
C GLU A 71 -12.28 7.13 -13.93
N LEU A 72 -11.86 8.16 -13.20
CA LEU A 72 -11.31 8.03 -11.84
C LEU A 72 -12.14 8.76 -10.76
N GLY A 73 -13.43 9.00 -10.99
CA GLY A 73 -14.29 9.73 -10.06
C GLY A 73 -14.73 8.89 -8.84
N SER A 74 -14.80 7.57 -9.02
CA SER A 74 -15.24 6.61 -8.01
C SER A 74 -14.24 5.46 -7.94
N TRP A 75 -13.74 5.17 -6.74
CA TRP A 75 -12.69 4.19 -6.47
C TRP A 75 -13.19 3.07 -5.58
N ASP A 76 -12.65 1.88 -5.80
CA ASP A 76 -12.74 0.84 -4.81
C ASP A 76 -11.50 0.92 -3.89
N VAL A 77 -11.66 0.54 -2.64
CA VAL A 77 -10.58 0.41 -1.67
C VAL A 77 -10.57 -1.02 -1.12
N PHE A 78 -9.43 -1.69 -1.24
CA PHE A 78 -9.26 -3.05 -0.71
C PHE A 78 -8.20 -3.09 0.38
N ILE A 79 -8.51 -3.79 1.46
CA ILE A 79 -7.58 -4.04 2.56
C ILE A 79 -7.41 -5.56 2.67
N PRO A 80 -6.29 -6.14 2.20
CA PRO A 80 -6.01 -7.55 2.41
C PRO A 80 -5.80 -7.84 3.90
N VAL A 81 -6.58 -8.75 4.44
CA VAL A 81 -6.51 -9.15 5.85
C VAL A 81 -6.38 -10.68 5.94
N PRO A 82 -5.29 -11.21 6.50
CA PRO A 82 -5.16 -12.63 6.81
C PRO A 82 -6.27 -13.08 7.77
N VAL A 83 -6.73 -14.32 7.63
CA VAL A 83 -7.75 -14.91 8.52
C VAL A 83 -7.16 -15.79 9.62
N ASN A 84 -5.90 -16.19 9.48
CA ASN A 84 -5.23 -17.05 10.46
C ASN A 84 -4.39 -16.18 11.40
N GLU A 85 -4.59 -16.31 12.70
CA GLU A 85 -3.75 -15.63 13.70
C GLU A 85 -2.29 -16.07 13.64
N ILE A 86 -2.02 -17.30 13.20
CA ILE A 86 -0.66 -17.84 13.06
C ILE A 86 -0.27 -17.94 11.58
N GLU A 87 0.91 -17.41 11.21
CA GLU A 87 1.45 -17.53 9.85
C GLU A 87 1.93 -18.95 9.60
N ARG A 88 1.19 -19.74 8.81
CA ARG A 88 1.51 -21.15 8.55
C ARG A 88 2.95 -21.43 8.12
N ARG A 89 3.54 -20.55 7.29
CA ARG A 89 4.90 -20.76 6.77
C ARG A 89 5.98 -20.60 7.84
N ARG A 90 5.75 -19.71 8.80
CA ARG A 90 6.77 -19.26 9.78
C ARG A 90 6.42 -19.59 11.22
N GLN A 91 5.18 -20.03 11.46
CA GLN A 91 4.60 -20.29 12.79
C GLN A 91 4.63 -19.07 13.73
N ILE A 92 4.64 -17.86 13.15
CA ILE A 92 4.66 -16.61 13.91
C ILE A 92 3.23 -16.10 14.14
N LYS A 93 2.92 -15.67 15.38
CA LYS A 93 1.65 -15.03 15.72
C LYS A 93 1.58 -13.62 15.11
N ARG A 94 0.49 -13.32 14.41
CA ARG A 94 0.21 -11.99 13.89
C ARG A 94 -0.22 -11.05 15.00
N ARG A 95 0.31 -9.84 14.96
CA ARG A 95 -0.26 -8.73 15.72
C ARG A 95 -1.59 -8.31 15.12
N LYS A 96 -2.39 -7.66 15.95
CA LYS A 96 -3.71 -7.13 15.64
C LYS A 96 -3.69 -5.62 15.86
N ILE A 97 -4.38 -4.88 15.00
CA ILE A 97 -4.71 -3.48 15.25
C ILE A 97 -6.22 -3.31 15.16
N ILE A 98 -6.77 -2.35 15.91
CA ILE A 98 -8.21 -2.06 15.92
C ILE A 98 -8.44 -0.71 15.22
N ILE A 99 -9.25 -0.73 14.18
CA ILE A 99 -9.69 0.47 13.46
C ILE A 99 -11.21 0.42 13.34
N ASP A 100 -11.89 1.47 13.80
CA ASP A 100 -13.36 1.56 13.85
C ASP A 100 -14.04 0.33 14.49
N GLY A 101 -13.42 -0.23 15.55
CA GLY A 101 -13.92 -1.41 16.25
C GLY A 101 -13.74 -2.74 15.49
N ILE A 102 -13.04 -2.74 14.35
CA ILE A 102 -12.73 -3.94 13.56
C ILE A 102 -11.27 -4.34 13.81
N GLU A 103 -11.06 -5.63 14.09
CA GLU A 103 -9.73 -6.22 14.24
C GLU A 103 -9.12 -6.51 12.86
N PHE A 104 -7.92 -5.98 12.62
CA PHE A 104 -7.11 -6.27 11.45
C PHE A 104 -5.88 -7.09 11.85
N LEU A 105 -5.79 -8.31 11.33
CA LEU A 105 -4.56 -9.09 11.40
C LEU A 105 -3.53 -8.54 10.41
N MET A 106 -2.30 -8.35 10.86
CA MET A 106 -1.25 -7.76 10.01
C MET A 106 -0.57 -8.80 9.11
N ASN A 107 -0.19 -8.37 7.91
CA ASN A 107 0.57 -9.20 6.98
C ASN A 107 2.06 -9.14 7.32
N HIS A 108 2.69 -10.30 7.51
CA HIS A 108 4.13 -10.34 7.76
C HIS A 108 4.94 -10.13 6.47
N ARG A 109 6.01 -9.35 6.60
CA ARG A 109 7.03 -9.12 5.58
C ARG A 109 8.40 -9.25 6.22
N GLN A 110 9.27 -10.00 5.56
CA GLN A 110 10.64 -10.15 6.03
C GLN A 110 11.35 -8.80 5.93
N LYS A 111 11.88 -8.34 7.05
CA LYS A 111 12.81 -7.21 7.11
C LYS A 111 14.10 -7.60 6.40
N LYS A 112 14.64 -6.68 5.61
CA LYS A 112 15.98 -6.76 5.05
C LYS A 112 16.81 -5.62 5.61
N ASP A 113 18.11 -5.82 5.70
CA ASP A 113 19.02 -4.77 6.13
C ASP A 113 18.89 -3.56 5.20
N GLY A 114 18.62 -2.42 5.83
CA GLY A 114 18.43 -1.13 5.20
C GLY A 114 19.43 -0.11 5.71
N ASP A 115 19.38 1.05 5.10
CA ASP A 115 19.91 2.31 5.58
C ASP A 115 19.21 2.71 6.89
N TYR A 116 19.89 3.43 7.79
CA TYR A 116 19.35 3.83 9.11
C TYR A 116 17.96 4.50 9.05
N ASN A 117 17.64 5.13 7.92
CA ASN A 117 16.41 5.91 7.72
C ASN A 117 15.34 5.18 6.88
N SER A 118 15.51 3.88 6.59
CA SER A 118 14.67 3.18 5.63
C SER A 118 14.33 1.74 6.06
N ILE A 119 13.10 1.30 5.77
CA ILE A 119 12.66 -0.08 6.01
C ILE A 119 12.57 -0.80 4.66
N LYS A 120 13.45 -1.78 4.45
CA LYS A 120 13.35 -2.66 3.28
C LYS A 120 12.54 -3.89 3.62
N LEU A 121 11.47 -4.11 2.86
CA LEU A 121 10.54 -5.22 3.04
C LEU A 121 10.65 -6.18 1.86
N SER A 122 11.22 -7.38 2.07
CA SER A 122 11.44 -8.41 1.03
C SER A 122 12.32 -7.97 -0.15
N ASP A 123 12.57 -8.88 -1.09
CA ASP A 123 13.30 -8.58 -2.31
C ASP A 123 12.49 -7.59 -3.18
N ASN A 124 13.11 -6.48 -3.58
CA ASN A 124 12.52 -5.38 -4.36
C ASN A 124 11.37 -4.61 -3.69
N ASN A 125 11.26 -4.58 -2.36
CA ASN A 125 10.21 -3.82 -1.64
C ASN A 125 8.77 -4.22 -2.04
N LYS A 126 8.57 -5.48 -2.47
CA LYS A 126 7.30 -5.94 -3.01
C LYS A 126 6.28 -6.17 -1.89
N VAL A 127 5.17 -5.42 -1.92
CA VAL A 127 4.08 -5.53 -0.93
C VAL A 127 2.87 -6.35 -1.39
N ALA A 128 2.71 -6.55 -2.71
CA ALA A 128 1.62 -7.32 -3.30
C ALA A 128 2.11 -8.23 -4.43
N ASP A 129 1.45 -9.37 -4.64
CA ASP A 129 1.66 -10.21 -5.83
C ASP A 129 0.71 -9.83 -6.97
N THR A 130 0.81 -10.52 -8.09
CA THR A 130 -0.05 -10.28 -9.26
C THR A 130 -1.51 -10.66 -9.02
N TYR A 131 -1.81 -11.50 -8.02
CA TYR A 131 -3.18 -11.93 -7.72
C TYR A 131 -4.03 -10.81 -7.16
N ILE A 132 -3.41 -9.77 -6.58
CA ILE A 132 -4.12 -8.55 -6.15
C ILE A 132 -4.91 -7.91 -7.31
N GLY A 133 -4.44 -8.13 -8.55
CA GLY A 133 -5.14 -7.70 -9.76
C GLY A 133 -6.56 -8.24 -9.88
N LYS A 134 -6.85 -9.42 -9.34
CA LYS A 134 -8.17 -10.05 -9.42
C LYS A 134 -9.24 -9.33 -8.58
N VAL A 135 -8.85 -8.57 -7.56
CA VAL A 135 -9.81 -7.87 -6.69
C VAL A 135 -10.56 -6.80 -7.48
N GLY A 136 -11.88 -6.70 -7.27
CA GLY A 136 -12.73 -5.73 -7.97
C GLY A 136 -13.06 -6.10 -9.42
N ILE A 137 -12.72 -7.33 -9.85
CA ILE A 137 -13.12 -7.88 -11.15
C ILE A 137 -14.25 -8.90 -10.91
N ASP A 138 -15.29 -8.81 -11.73
CA ASP A 138 -16.38 -9.78 -11.75
C ASP A 138 -15.87 -11.20 -12.07
N SER A 139 -16.45 -12.22 -11.44
CA SER A 139 -16.05 -13.62 -11.63
C SER A 139 -16.23 -14.07 -13.09
N ASP A 140 -17.31 -13.67 -13.76
CA ASP A 140 -17.55 -14.03 -15.17
C ASP A 140 -16.48 -13.42 -16.08
N LYS A 141 -16.07 -12.18 -15.76
CA LYS A 141 -14.99 -11.50 -16.49
C LYS A 141 -13.64 -12.14 -16.21
N LEU A 142 -13.34 -12.53 -14.97
CA LEU A 142 -12.11 -13.25 -14.64
C LEU A 142 -11.99 -14.54 -15.45
N ILE A 143 -13.08 -15.32 -15.53
CA ILE A 143 -13.13 -16.53 -16.36
C ILE A 143 -12.85 -16.18 -17.82
N SER A 144 -13.45 -15.10 -18.35
CA SER A 144 -13.18 -14.68 -19.73
C SER A 144 -11.71 -14.27 -19.96
N ILE A 145 -11.08 -13.57 -19.00
CA ILE A 145 -9.67 -13.17 -19.08
C ILE A 145 -8.77 -14.41 -19.01
N GLU A 146 -9.04 -15.33 -18.09
CA GLU A 146 -8.27 -16.55 -17.92
C GLU A 146 -8.40 -17.48 -19.14
N ASN A 147 -9.60 -17.59 -19.74
CA ASN A 147 -9.84 -18.38 -20.94
C ASN A 147 -9.21 -17.79 -22.22
N ASN A 148 -9.14 -16.46 -22.32
CA ASN A 148 -8.51 -15.77 -23.46
C ASN A 148 -6.97 -15.81 -23.41
N GLN A 149 -6.38 -16.20 -22.28
CA GLN A 149 -4.94 -16.42 -22.19
C GLN A 149 -4.59 -17.80 -22.74
N THR A 150 -3.92 -17.84 -23.90
CA THR A 150 -3.38 -19.09 -24.43
C THR A 150 -2.47 -19.74 -23.39
N GLN A 151 -2.64 -21.05 -23.17
CA GLN A 151 -2.03 -21.86 -22.09
C GLN A 151 -0.50 -21.73 -21.93
N LYS A 152 0.22 -21.09 -22.87
CA LYS A 152 1.69 -20.99 -22.85
C LYS A 152 2.26 -19.81 -22.07
N ARG A 153 1.54 -18.69 -21.84
CA ARG A 153 2.03 -17.59 -20.99
C ARG A 153 0.87 -16.80 -20.37
N TYR A 154 0.67 -16.99 -19.07
CA TYR A 154 -0.18 -16.12 -18.27
C TYR A 154 0.39 -14.70 -18.30
N ASN A 155 -0.37 -13.71 -18.80
CA ASN A 155 0.02 -12.31 -18.75
C ASN A 155 -0.72 -11.60 -17.59
N PRO A 156 -0.07 -11.46 -16.42
CA PRO A 156 -0.71 -10.85 -15.25
C PRO A 156 -1.15 -9.41 -15.47
N LYS A 157 -0.60 -8.70 -16.48
CA LYS A 157 -0.99 -7.33 -16.80
C LYS A 157 -2.46 -7.22 -17.23
N ALA A 158 -3.05 -8.26 -17.81
CA ALA A 158 -4.46 -8.23 -18.21
C ALA A 158 -5.41 -7.97 -17.02
N LEU A 159 -5.06 -8.46 -15.82
CA LEU A 159 -5.81 -8.22 -14.59
C LEU A 159 -5.71 -6.78 -14.08
N TYR A 160 -4.72 -6.01 -14.54
CA TYR A 160 -4.55 -4.64 -14.06
C TYR A 160 -5.46 -3.65 -14.76
N PHE A 161 -5.88 -3.92 -16.01
CA PHE A 161 -6.55 -2.91 -16.83
C PHE A 161 -8.01 -3.23 -17.15
N TYR A 162 -8.37 -4.50 -17.30
CA TYR A 162 -9.60 -4.86 -18.00
C TYR A 162 -10.84 -4.85 -17.09
N GLY A 163 -11.80 -3.98 -17.39
CA GLY A 163 -13.16 -4.03 -16.86
C GLY A 163 -13.32 -3.75 -15.36
N ARG A 164 -12.33 -3.09 -14.74
CA ARG A 164 -12.30 -2.73 -13.31
C ARG A 164 -12.61 -1.25 -13.06
N LYS A 165 -13.00 -0.91 -11.83
CA LYS A 165 -12.85 0.45 -11.28
C LYS A 165 -11.41 0.68 -10.84
N PRO A 166 -10.96 1.94 -10.71
CA PRO A 166 -9.68 2.19 -10.05
C PRO A 166 -9.71 1.66 -8.63
N LEU A 167 -8.66 0.93 -8.26
CA LEU A 167 -8.55 0.27 -6.97
C LEU A 167 -7.34 0.81 -6.23
N LEU A 168 -7.56 1.27 -5.00
CA LEU A 168 -6.52 1.50 -4.01
C LEU A 168 -6.44 0.30 -3.07
N VAL A 169 -5.27 -0.31 -2.94
CA VAL A 169 -5.02 -1.39 -2.00
C VAL A 169 -4.20 -0.86 -0.85
N LEU A 170 -4.69 -1.00 0.38
CA LEU A 170 -3.98 -0.59 1.60
C LEU A 170 -3.43 -1.83 2.31
N HIS A 171 -2.11 -1.95 2.36
CA HIS A 171 -1.42 -3.05 3.02
C HIS A 171 -1.07 -2.65 4.45
N LEU A 172 -1.61 -3.39 5.42
CA LEU A 172 -1.26 -3.27 6.83
C LEU A 172 -0.23 -4.35 7.16
N LEU A 173 1.00 -3.94 7.43
CA LEU A 173 2.17 -4.79 7.43
C LEU A 173 2.87 -4.79 8.79
N ASP A 174 3.46 -5.95 9.07
CA ASP A 174 4.44 -6.17 10.12
C ASP A 174 5.76 -6.60 9.51
N ALA A 175 6.83 -5.93 9.93
CA ALA A 175 8.18 -6.36 9.63
C ALA A 175 8.57 -7.48 10.62
N ILE A 176 9.04 -8.60 10.09
CA ILE A 176 9.56 -9.71 10.90
C ILE A 176 11.05 -9.87 10.64
N ASN A 177 11.82 -10.13 11.69
CA ASN A 177 13.21 -10.54 11.56
C ASN A 177 13.25 -12.07 11.54
N ILE A 178 13.88 -12.62 10.51
CA ILE A 178 14.05 -14.07 10.39
C ILE A 178 15.55 -14.29 10.60
N PRO A 179 15.96 -14.77 11.80
CA PRO A 179 17.37 -15.05 12.04
C PRO A 179 17.88 -16.10 11.06
N GLU A 180 19.15 -15.97 10.64
CA GLU A 180 19.81 -16.94 9.75
C GLU A 180 20.07 -18.30 10.43
N ASP A 181 19.93 -18.34 11.77
CA ASP A 181 20.13 -19.51 12.61
C ASP A 181 18.78 -20.12 13.00
N ASP A 182 18.49 -21.32 12.49
CA ASP A 182 17.25 -22.08 12.75
C ASP A 182 17.04 -22.44 14.23
N SER A 183 18.07 -22.29 15.09
CA SER A 183 17.95 -22.50 16.54
C SER A 183 17.39 -21.29 17.31
N LYS A 184 17.28 -20.13 16.65
CA LYS A 184 16.74 -18.90 17.26
C LYS A 184 15.25 -18.79 17.02
N GLU A 185 14.52 -18.35 18.05
CA GLU A 185 13.09 -18.10 17.96
C GLU A 185 12.81 -17.05 16.87
N GLN A 186 11.86 -17.35 15.98
CA GLN A 186 11.38 -16.38 15.00
C GLN A 186 10.48 -15.39 15.72
N ILE A 187 11.05 -14.24 16.07
CA ILE A 187 10.33 -13.19 16.79
C ILE A 187 9.73 -12.22 15.76
N CYS A 188 8.44 -11.91 15.91
CA CYS A 188 7.93 -10.64 15.39
C CYS A 188 8.71 -9.53 16.10
N GLU A 189 9.77 -9.02 15.48
CA GLU A 189 10.38 -7.78 15.96
C GLU A 189 9.28 -6.73 16.00
N LYS A 190 8.82 -6.36 17.20
CA LYS A 190 8.25 -5.04 17.40
C LYS A 190 9.32 -4.08 16.89
N TYR A 191 9.02 -3.38 15.80
CA TYR A 191 10.00 -2.63 15.04
C TYR A 191 10.49 -1.47 15.91
N LEU A 192 11.55 -1.74 16.69
CA LEU A 192 12.04 -0.93 17.80
C LEU A 192 10.99 -0.73 18.90
N GLU A 193 11.42 -0.38 20.10
CA GLU A 193 10.56 0.06 21.21
C GLU A 193 9.68 1.30 20.87
N LYS A 194 9.61 1.72 19.60
CA LYS A 194 8.96 2.93 19.08
C LYS A 194 7.62 2.67 18.37
N LEU A 195 7.35 1.49 17.83
CA LEU A 195 6.01 1.19 17.29
C LEU A 195 5.11 0.71 18.43
N SER A 196 4.12 1.54 18.78
CA SER A 196 3.05 1.13 19.69
C SER A 196 2.37 -0.17 19.20
N ASP A 197 1.83 -0.95 20.13
CA ASP A 197 1.09 -2.17 19.79
C ASP A 197 -0.11 -1.91 18.88
N ASP A 198 -0.60 -0.66 18.86
CA ASP A 198 -1.71 -0.19 18.04
C ASP A 198 -1.27 0.40 16.68
N SER A 199 0.00 0.24 16.29
CA SER A 199 0.55 0.77 15.05
C SER A 199 1.05 -0.30 14.08
N CYS A 200 0.98 0.01 12.78
CA CYS A 200 1.38 -0.86 11.68
C CYS A 200 2.17 -0.11 10.62
N ILE A 201 3.03 -0.82 9.88
CA ILE A 201 3.62 -0.29 8.65
C ILE A 201 2.51 -0.26 7.59
N THR A 202 2.24 0.90 7.00
CA THR A 202 1.33 0.99 5.86
C THR A 202 2.10 1.07 4.56
N ALA A 203 1.68 0.29 3.57
CA ALA A 203 2.02 0.49 2.17
C ALA A 203 0.76 0.51 1.32
N TRP A 204 0.84 1.01 0.09
CA TRP A 204 -0.31 1.02 -0.81
C TRP A 204 0.05 0.61 -2.24
N THR A 205 -0.95 0.18 -2.99
CA THR A 205 -0.84 -0.16 -4.41
C THR A 205 -2.05 0.42 -5.13
N ILE A 206 -1.84 0.99 -6.32
CA ILE A 206 -2.92 1.50 -7.17
C ILE A 206 -3.01 0.65 -8.42
N LEU A 207 -4.23 0.20 -8.75
CA LEU A 207 -4.55 -0.43 -10.02
C LEU A 207 -5.54 0.44 -10.77
N LEU A 208 -5.09 0.97 -11.91
CA LEU A 208 -5.89 1.89 -12.73
C LEU A 208 -6.59 1.12 -13.85
N PRO A 209 -7.83 1.47 -14.19
CA PRO A 209 -8.48 0.91 -15.36
C PRO A 209 -7.80 1.39 -16.64
N GLU A 210 -8.03 0.64 -17.72
CA GLU A 210 -7.70 1.06 -19.07
C GLU A 210 -8.22 2.49 -19.33
N SER A 211 -7.34 3.32 -19.88
CA SER A 211 -7.62 4.72 -20.18
C SER A 211 -8.06 4.86 -21.63
N ARG A 212 -9.15 5.59 -21.88
CA ARG A 212 -9.51 6.05 -23.23
C ARG A 212 -8.75 7.31 -23.62
N ILE A 213 -8.09 7.95 -22.66
CA ILE A 213 -7.23 9.11 -22.89
C ILE A 213 -5.86 8.60 -23.34
N THR A 214 -5.35 9.16 -24.43
CA THR A 214 -4.01 8.89 -24.95
C THR A 214 -2.96 9.12 -23.86
N GLU A 215 -2.17 8.09 -23.57
CA GLU A 215 -1.06 8.20 -22.63
C GLU A 215 -0.05 9.23 -23.15
N LYS A 216 0.35 10.15 -22.27
CA LYS A 216 1.42 11.10 -22.54
C LYS A 216 2.56 10.77 -21.59
N GLU A 217 3.72 10.53 -22.14
CA GLU A 217 4.96 10.47 -21.37
C GLU A 217 5.27 11.90 -20.89
N GLU A 218 5.31 12.09 -19.57
CA GLU A 218 5.77 13.34 -18.97
C GLU A 218 7.20 13.14 -18.48
N GLU A 219 8.16 13.79 -19.13
CA GLU A 219 9.56 13.80 -18.70
C GLU A 219 9.71 14.81 -17.56
N TYR A 220 9.89 14.32 -16.33
CA TYR A 220 10.23 15.16 -15.18
C TYR A 220 11.74 15.38 -15.15
N ARG A 221 12.19 16.57 -15.57
CA ARG A 221 13.58 16.98 -15.41
C ARG A 221 13.80 17.48 -13.99
N VAL A 222 14.38 16.60 -13.17
CA VAL A 222 15.00 16.98 -11.89
C VAL A 222 16.21 17.87 -12.21
N ASN A 223 15.98 19.17 -12.32
CA ASN A 223 17.02 20.16 -12.57
C ASN A 223 17.50 20.78 -11.24
N HIS A 224 18.57 21.59 -11.28
CA HIS A 224 19.13 22.22 -10.10
C HIS A 224 18.16 23.18 -9.39
N ILE A 225 17.13 23.70 -10.08
CA ILE A 225 16.09 24.56 -9.48
C ILE A 225 15.13 23.69 -8.67
N TRP A 226 14.62 22.61 -9.26
CA TRP A 226 13.83 21.60 -8.56
C TRP A 226 14.60 21.05 -7.36
N GLN A 227 15.87 20.64 -7.56
CA GLN A 227 16.71 20.18 -6.46
C GLN A 227 16.88 21.25 -5.38
N ARG A 228 17.02 22.54 -5.72
CA ARG A 228 17.17 23.60 -4.72
C ARG A 228 15.87 23.94 -3.99
N GLU A 229 14.74 23.89 -4.68
CA GLU A 229 13.40 24.08 -4.09
C GLU A 229 13.07 22.96 -3.10
N TYR A 230 13.47 21.72 -3.40
CA TYR A 230 13.12 20.55 -2.58
C TYR A 230 14.25 20.04 -1.66
N ALA A 231 15.53 20.35 -1.93
CA ALA A 231 16.65 20.01 -1.02
C ALA A 231 16.72 20.94 0.21
N ASN A 232 16.10 22.11 0.18
CA ASN A 232 15.98 22.96 1.38
C ASN A 232 14.97 22.39 2.40
N ASP A 233 13.99 21.60 1.97
CA ASP A 233 13.17 20.79 2.88
C ASP A 233 13.95 19.55 3.38
N GLU A 234 14.90 19.03 2.59
CA GLU A 234 15.82 17.95 3.02
C GLU A 234 16.79 18.43 4.12
N LEU A 235 17.36 19.64 3.98
CA LEU A 235 18.26 20.22 4.98
C LEU A 235 17.52 20.63 6.26
N ARG A 236 16.35 21.27 6.15
CA ARG A 236 15.54 21.64 7.33
C ARG A 236 15.13 20.44 8.18
N ASN A 237 14.68 19.35 7.55
CA ASN A 237 14.32 18.12 8.27
C ASN A 237 15.54 17.38 8.85
N SER A 238 16.74 17.61 8.33
CA SER A 238 18.00 17.05 8.87
C SER A 238 18.65 17.93 9.95
N GLU A 239 18.46 19.25 9.89
CA GLU A 239 19.01 20.22 10.84
C GLU A 239 18.16 20.35 12.11
N GLU A 240 16.84 20.07 12.05
CA GLU A 240 15.98 19.99 13.23
C GLU A 240 16.31 18.78 14.14
N GLU A 241 17.06 17.77 13.68
CA GLU A 241 17.44 16.59 14.47
C GLU A 241 18.86 16.66 15.07
N ILE A 242 19.65 17.71 14.83
CA ILE A 242 21.03 17.83 15.37
C ILE A 242 21.08 18.63 16.69
N ASN A 243 19.95 19.14 17.20
CA ASN A 243 19.95 20.05 18.35
C ASN A 243 19.43 19.47 19.68
N ASP A 244 19.51 18.16 19.88
CA ASP A 244 19.15 17.53 21.16
C ASP A 244 20.32 16.83 21.88
N ASP A 245 21.58 17.11 21.51
CA ASP A 245 22.74 16.58 22.24
C ASP A 245 24.00 17.46 22.14
N ILE A 246 23.92 18.75 22.51
CA ILE A 246 25.10 19.49 23.02
C ILE A 246 24.70 20.44 24.16
N ASP A 247 25.16 20.10 25.37
CA ASP A 247 25.56 20.92 26.55
C ASP A 247 24.86 20.54 27.88
N ILE A 248 25.48 19.65 28.68
CA ILE A 248 26.51 19.92 29.73
C ILE A 248 27.07 18.57 30.25
#